data_AF-A0A5N4C603-F1
#
_entry.id   AF-A0A5N4C603-F1
#
_cell.length_a   1.000
_cell.length_b   1.000
_cell.length_c   1.000
_cell.angle_alpha   90.00
_cell.angle_beta   90.00
_cell.angle_gamma   90.00
#
_symmetry.space_group_name_H-M   'P 1'
#
loop_
_entity.id
_entity.type
_entity.pdbx_description
1 polymer ?
#
loop_
_entity_poly.entity_id
_entity_poly.type
_entity_poly.pdbx_seq_one_letter_code
_entity_poly.pdbx_strand_id
1 'polypeptide(L)'
;MKTLLPGLALWSLLLRPGLMFWASHVSQNCHDGSYEISVLMMNNSAFSEPLENLKAVVNEGLKTVRQRLREAGLNVTVNATFIYSEGVIYKSSDCRSSTCEGLDLLRIISKKKQMGCVLMGPSCTYSTFQMYLDTDLNYPMISAGSFGLSCDYKETLTRLMSPARKLMYFLVDFWKVNNFPFKPFSWNTAYVFKNSTESEDCFWYLNALEAGVSYFSQELSFKEMLRGDDQFQNILMDQNRKSNVIVVCGTPETISSLKGDRVVSEDIVIILVDLFQ
;
A
#
# COMPACT_ATOMS: atom_id res chain seq x y z
N MET A 1 59.87 29.84 22.24
CA MET A 1 58.50 30.33 22.50
C MET A 1 57.58 29.72 21.45
N LYS A 2 56.47 29.10 21.88
CA LYS A 2 55.44 28.35 21.13
C LYS A 2 55.77 26.88 20.80
N THR A 3 55.53 26.02 21.78
CA THR A 3 55.21 24.59 21.60
C THR A 3 53.74 24.45 21.23
N LEU A 4 53.43 23.79 20.11
CA LEU A 4 52.08 23.38 19.73
C LEU A 4 51.63 22.21 20.63
N LEU A 5 50.41 22.31 21.17
CA LEU A 5 49.70 21.22 21.82
C LEU A 5 49.25 20.15 20.81
N PRO A 6 49.52 18.85 21.04
CA PRO A 6 48.69 17.77 20.52
C PRO A 6 48.05 17.05 21.72
N GLY A 7 47.17 17.74 22.46
CA GLY A 7 46.57 17.23 23.70
C GLY A 7 45.05 17.16 23.72
N LEU A 8 44.36 17.60 22.65
CA LEU A 8 42.91 17.78 22.67
C LEU A 8 42.13 17.05 21.56
N ALA A 9 42.82 16.29 20.69
CA ALA A 9 42.16 15.54 19.62
C ALA A 9 41.83 14.08 19.98
N LEU A 10 42.30 13.55 21.12
CA LEU A 10 42.05 12.15 21.51
C LEU A 10 40.88 11.94 22.47
N TRP A 11 40.30 13.01 23.02
CA TRP A 11 39.18 12.90 23.98
C TRP A 11 37.78 12.99 23.35
N SER A 12 37.68 13.43 22.09
CA SER A 12 36.42 13.45 21.34
C SER A 12 36.05 12.11 20.72
N LEU A 13 36.94 11.11 20.75
CA LEU A 13 36.68 9.75 20.24
C LEU A 13 36.13 8.78 21.31
N LEU A 14 36.13 9.18 22.60
CA LEU A 14 35.64 8.36 23.72
C LEU A 14 34.22 8.69 24.16
N LEU A 15 33.59 9.70 23.57
CA LEU A 15 32.16 10.01 23.73
C LEU A 15 31.45 9.75 22.41
N ARG A 16 31.48 8.49 21.94
CA ARG A 16 30.37 8.01 21.12
C ARG A 16 29.20 7.87 22.09
N PRO A 17 28.12 8.67 22.03
CA PRO A 17 26.88 8.16 22.57
C PRO A 17 26.64 6.89 21.76
N GLY A 18 26.69 5.75 22.44
CA GLY A 18 26.14 4.55 21.85
C GLY A 18 24.78 4.98 21.31
N LEU A 19 24.54 4.76 20.01
CA LEU A 19 23.19 4.56 19.56
C LEU A 19 22.68 3.40 20.41
N MET A 20 22.12 3.72 21.58
CA MET A 20 21.01 2.99 22.13
C MET A 20 19.96 3.11 21.04
N PHE A 21 20.04 2.22 20.06
CA PHE A 21 18.83 1.59 19.58
C PHE A 21 18.09 1.23 20.86
N TRP A 22 17.09 2.01 21.22
CA TRP A 22 16.11 1.59 22.17
C TRP A 22 15.60 0.27 21.61
N ALA A 23 16.13 -0.82 22.15
CA ALA A 23 15.64 -2.14 21.87
C ALA A 23 14.19 -2.07 22.30
N SER A 24 13.30 -2.15 21.32
CA SER A 24 11.89 -2.30 21.55
C SER A 24 11.68 -3.33 22.67
N HIS A 25 10.92 -2.97 23.70
CA HIS A 25 10.69 -3.82 24.88
C HIS A 25 9.84 -5.08 24.57
N VAL A 26 9.71 -5.45 23.29
CA VAL A 26 8.92 -6.57 22.80
C VAL A 26 9.89 -7.67 22.38
N SER A 27 9.72 -8.85 22.96
CA SER A 27 10.51 -10.04 22.63
C SER A 27 10.15 -10.55 21.23
N GLN A 28 11.17 -10.81 20.42
CA GLN A 28 11.04 -11.40 19.09
C GLN A 28 11.19 -12.93 19.16
N ASN A 29 10.25 -13.67 18.59
CA ASN A 29 10.31 -15.13 18.49
C ASN A 29 11.21 -15.58 17.32
N CYS A 30 12.50 -15.21 17.37
CA CYS A 30 13.47 -15.29 16.26
C CYS A 30 14.83 -15.84 16.68
N HIS A 31 14.83 -16.92 17.44
CA HIS A 31 16.03 -17.45 18.06
C HIS A 31 16.16 -18.94 17.79
N ASP A 32 17.41 -19.42 17.80
CA ASP A 32 17.76 -20.84 17.83
C ASP A 32 17.12 -21.70 16.73
N GLY A 33 17.04 -21.16 15.52
CA GLY A 33 16.48 -21.87 14.35
C GLY A 33 14.96 -21.93 14.33
N SER A 34 14.27 -21.22 15.23
CA SER A 34 12.81 -21.04 15.21
C SER A 34 12.46 -19.61 14.82
N TYR A 35 11.67 -19.46 13.75
CA TYR A 35 11.23 -18.18 13.20
C TYR A 35 9.71 -18.12 13.17
N GLU A 36 9.13 -17.15 13.85
CA GLU A 36 7.69 -16.94 13.87
C GLU A 36 7.28 -15.73 13.01
N ILE A 37 6.16 -15.85 12.32
CA ILE A 37 5.48 -14.76 11.62
C ILE A 37 4.24 -14.36 12.44
N SER A 38 4.13 -13.11 12.86
CA SER A 38 2.90 -12.63 13.49
C SER A 38 1.97 -12.05 12.43
N VAL A 39 0.86 -12.74 12.19
CA VAL A 39 -0.16 -12.37 11.21
C VAL A 39 -1.22 -11.53 11.88
N LEU A 40 -1.44 -10.34 11.34
CA LEU A 40 -2.35 -9.33 11.86
C LEU A 40 -3.71 -9.48 11.17
N MET A 41 -4.65 -10.02 11.91
CA MET A 41 -5.99 -10.37 11.45
C MET A 41 -6.96 -9.24 11.78
N MET A 42 -7.49 -8.60 10.74
CA MET A 42 -8.45 -7.52 10.86
C MET A 42 -9.72 -7.85 10.08
N ASN A 43 -10.83 -7.98 10.80
CA ASN A 43 -12.13 -8.10 10.15
C ASN A 43 -12.50 -6.74 9.57
N ASN A 44 -12.62 -6.66 8.25
CA ASN A 44 -12.97 -5.43 7.57
C ASN A 44 -13.86 -5.74 6.36
N SER A 45 -14.73 -4.80 6.01
CA SER A 45 -15.68 -4.95 4.90
C SER A 45 -15.08 -4.63 3.53
N ALA A 46 -13.87 -4.07 3.47
CA ALA A 46 -13.20 -3.75 2.21
C ALA A 46 -12.69 -5.01 1.50
N PHE A 47 -12.38 -6.07 2.26
CA PHE A 47 -11.98 -7.37 1.75
C PHE A 47 -13.05 -8.40 2.11
N SER A 48 -13.63 -9.05 1.11
CA SER A 48 -14.70 -10.05 1.30
C SER A 48 -14.22 -11.39 1.87
N GLU A 49 -12.90 -11.60 1.94
CA GLU A 49 -12.31 -12.88 2.35
C GLU A 49 -12.45 -13.10 3.87
N PRO A 50 -13.09 -14.20 4.31
CA PRO A 50 -13.18 -14.52 5.72
C PRO A 50 -11.81 -14.76 6.38
N LEU A 51 -11.65 -14.33 7.63
CA LEU A 51 -10.38 -14.50 8.38
C LEU A 51 -9.95 -15.97 8.50
N GLU A 52 -10.87 -16.91 8.57
CA GLU A 52 -10.54 -18.34 8.63
C GLU A 52 -9.93 -18.85 7.33
N ASN A 53 -10.37 -18.34 6.18
CA ASN A 53 -9.77 -18.67 4.89
C ASN A 53 -8.36 -18.09 4.78
N LEU A 54 -8.16 -16.84 5.23
CA LEU A 54 -6.82 -16.23 5.30
C LEU A 54 -5.88 -17.06 6.18
N LYS A 55 -6.36 -17.51 7.35
CA LYS A 55 -5.62 -18.41 8.23
C LYS A 55 -5.27 -19.73 7.55
N ALA A 56 -6.19 -20.31 6.78
CA ALA A 56 -5.95 -21.54 6.03
C ALA A 56 -4.85 -21.33 4.97
N VAL A 57 -4.93 -20.26 4.18
CA VAL A 57 -3.96 -19.91 3.13
C VAL A 57 -2.57 -19.65 3.71
N VAL A 58 -2.46 -18.91 4.82
CA VAL A 58 -1.16 -18.71 5.50
C VAL A 58 -0.57 -20.04 5.95
N ASN A 59 -1.39 -20.91 6.55
CA ASN A 59 -0.91 -22.24 6.99
C ASN A 59 -0.48 -23.13 5.81
N GLU A 60 -1.13 -23.02 4.66
CA GLU A 60 -0.70 -23.69 3.43
C GLU A 60 0.64 -23.13 2.92
N GLY A 61 0.80 -21.81 2.93
CA GLY A 61 2.08 -21.14 2.64
C GLY A 61 3.21 -21.65 3.55
N LEU A 62 2.95 -21.78 4.86
CA LEU A 62 3.91 -22.35 5.81
C LEU A 62 4.28 -23.80 5.50
N LYS A 63 3.33 -24.64 5.06
CA LYS A 63 3.63 -26.02 4.63
C LYS A 63 4.63 -26.01 3.46
N THR A 64 4.39 -25.16 2.47
CA THR A 64 5.28 -25.00 1.31
C THR A 64 6.67 -24.53 1.74
N VAL A 65 6.76 -23.53 2.62
CA VAL A 65 8.03 -23.03 3.15
C VAL A 65 8.79 -24.13 3.91
N ARG A 66 8.13 -24.83 4.83
CA ARG A 66 8.73 -25.93 5.59
C ARG A 66 9.24 -27.06 4.70
N GLN A 67 8.50 -27.40 3.65
CA GLN A 67 8.92 -28.41 2.69
C GLN A 67 10.21 -27.99 1.97
N ARG A 68 10.26 -26.76 1.45
CA ARG A 68 11.46 -26.23 0.77
C ARG A 68 12.68 -26.18 1.69
N LEU A 69 12.50 -25.80 2.95
CA LEU A 69 13.58 -25.76 3.94
C LEU A 69 14.13 -27.16 4.24
N ARG A 70 13.25 -28.17 4.36
CA ARG A 70 13.63 -29.58 4.51
C ARG A 70 14.39 -30.10 3.31
N GLU A 71 13.92 -29.83 2.09
CA GLU A 71 14.58 -30.21 0.85
C GLU A 71 15.97 -29.57 0.70
N ALA A 72 16.14 -28.35 1.20
CA ALA A 72 17.43 -27.66 1.27
C ALA A 72 18.34 -28.14 2.41
N GLY A 73 17.91 -29.11 3.22
CA GLY A 73 18.68 -29.62 4.37
C GLY A 73 18.83 -28.60 5.52
N LEU A 74 18.00 -27.56 5.56
CA LEU A 74 18.04 -26.53 6.60
C LEU A 74 17.20 -26.95 7.80
N ASN A 75 17.85 -27.12 8.96
CA ASN A 75 17.18 -27.47 10.21
C ASN A 75 16.61 -26.21 10.90
N VAL A 76 15.56 -25.66 10.33
CA VAL A 76 14.86 -24.48 10.85
C VAL A 76 13.35 -24.73 10.92
N THR A 77 12.70 -24.17 11.92
CA THR A 77 11.25 -24.22 12.11
C THR A 77 10.66 -22.86 11.80
N VAL A 78 9.68 -22.80 10.90
CA VAL A 78 8.92 -21.58 10.62
C VAL A 78 7.47 -21.78 11.05
N ASN A 79 6.96 -20.89 11.89
CA ASN A 79 5.60 -20.92 12.43
C ASN A 79 4.89 -19.58 12.22
N ALA A 80 3.57 -19.54 12.45
CA ALA A 80 2.83 -18.29 12.52
C ALA A 80 1.93 -18.23 13.75
N THR A 81 1.81 -17.03 14.30
CA THR A 81 0.83 -16.65 15.30
C THR A 81 -0.16 -15.67 14.70
N PHE A 82 -1.42 -15.73 15.13
CA PHE A 82 -2.49 -14.90 14.59
C PHE A 82 -2.96 -13.94 15.68
N ILE A 83 -2.90 -12.64 15.40
CA ILE A 83 -3.27 -11.56 16.30
C ILE A 83 -4.52 -10.90 15.73
N TYR A 84 -5.62 -10.94 16.49
CA TYR A 84 -6.91 -10.43 16.05
C TYR A 84 -7.19 -9.09 16.70
N SER A 85 -7.66 -8.11 15.93
CA SER A 85 -8.25 -6.90 16.53
C SER A 85 -9.56 -7.24 17.22
N GLU A 86 -9.78 -6.69 18.41
CA GLU A 86 -10.94 -6.97 19.25
C GLU A 86 -12.21 -6.24 18.75
N GLY A 87 -12.10 -5.30 17.80
CA GLY A 87 -13.23 -4.67 17.10
C GLY A 87 -14.19 -3.84 17.98
N VAL A 88 -13.88 -3.66 19.27
CA VAL A 88 -14.82 -3.22 20.31
C VAL A 88 -15.22 -1.73 20.21
N ILE A 89 -14.58 -0.94 19.35
CA ILE A 89 -14.68 0.53 19.41
C ILE A 89 -15.45 1.15 18.21
N TYR A 90 -15.81 0.40 17.16
CA TYR A 90 -16.08 1.01 15.84
C TYR A 90 -17.50 0.80 15.27
N LYS A 91 -18.07 1.89 14.72
CA LYS A 91 -19.36 1.89 14.01
C LYS A 91 -19.25 1.44 12.54
N SER A 92 -18.04 1.50 11.95
CA SER A 92 -17.75 1.06 10.59
C SER A 92 -16.52 0.16 10.58
N SER A 93 -16.56 -0.90 9.80
CA SER A 93 -15.48 -1.88 9.62
C SER A 93 -14.73 -1.70 8.30
N ASP A 94 -14.76 -0.52 7.70
CA ASP A 94 -14.13 -0.28 6.39
C ASP A 94 -12.66 0.18 6.53
N CYS A 95 -11.84 -0.04 5.51
CA CYS A 95 -10.45 0.41 5.48
C CYS A 95 -10.33 1.94 5.65
N ARG A 96 -11.34 2.73 5.25
CA ARG A 96 -11.36 4.19 5.43
C ARG A 96 -11.36 4.64 6.89
N SER A 97 -11.81 3.81 7.82
CA SER A 97 -11.80 4.08 9.27
C SER A 97 -10.73 3.28 10.03
N SER A 98 -9.85 2.58 9.33
CA SER A 98 -9.02 1.50 9.89
C SER A 98 -7.83 1.90 10.77
N THR A 99 -7.62 3.21 10.99
CA THR A 99 -6.53 3.73 11.84
C THR A 99 -6.59 3.14 13.25
N CYS A 100 -7.80 3.04 13.80
CA CYS A 100 -7.98 2.65 15.19
C CYS A 100 -7.80 1.14 15.40
N GLU A 101 -8.21 0.32 14.44
CA GLU A 101 -7.95 -1.11 14.40
C GLU A 101 -6.45 -1.40 14.30
N GLY A 102 -5.70 -0.57 13.55
CA GLY A 102 -4.24 -0.58 13.56
C GLY A 102 -3.69 -0.32 14.97
N LEU A 103 -4.17 0.72 15.66
CA LEU A 103 -3.78 1.03 17.04
C LEU A 103 -4.17 -0.08 18.04
N ASP A 104 -5.28 -0.78 17.81
CA ASP A 104 -5.72 -1.90 18.65
C ASP A 104 -4.75 -3.08 18.53
N LEU A 105 -4.33 -3.44 17.31
CA LEU A 105 -3.28 -4.44 17.09
C LEU A 105 -1.96 -4.06 17.78
N LEU A 106 -1.54 -2.80 17.66
CA LEU A 106 -0.35 -2.27 18.35
C LEU A 106 -0.47 -2.43 19.87
N ARG A 107 -1.64 -2.10 20.43
CA ARG A 107 -1.93 -2.24 21.85
C ARG A 107 -1.85 -3.70 22.30
N ILE A 108 -2.36 -4.65 21.50
CA ILE A 108 -2.30 -6.08 21.81
C ILE A 108 -0.84 -6.56 21.82
N ILE A 109 -0.05 -6.19 20.80
CA ILE A 109 1.38 -6.52 20.72
C ILE A 109 2.14 -5.95 21.92
N SER A 110 1.94 -4.67 22.22
CA SER A 110 2.58 -3.98 23.35
C SER A 110 2.23 -4.61 24.70
N LYS A 111 0.95 -4.97 24.92
CA LYS A 111 0.50 -5.68 26.14
C LYS A 111 1.15 -7.05 26.28
N LYS A 112 1.20 -7.84 25.20
CA LYS A 112 1.78 -9.18 25.22
C LYS A 112 3.31 -9.17 25.32
N LYS A 113 3.95 -8.06 24.92
CA LYS A 113 5.41 -7.92 24.81
C LYS A 113 6.07 -9.06 24.02
N GLN A 114 5.33 -9.63 23.07
CA GLN A 114 5.75 -10.76 22.25
C GLN A 114 5.28 -10.54 20.82
N MET A 115 6.18 -10.81 19.87
CA MET A 115 5.88 -10.83 18.45
C MET A 115 6.84 -11.75 17.67
N GLY A 116 6.44 -12.13 16.47
CA GLY A 116 7.30 -12.82 15.52
C GLY A 116 8.39 -11.92 14.93
N CYS A 117 9.19 -12.50 14.05
CA CYS A 117 10.30 -11.85 13.34
C CYS A 117 9.84 -10.84 12.31
N VAL A 118 8.62 -11.02 11.84
CA VAL A 118 8.00 -10.22 10.82
C VAL A 118 6.52 -10.13 11.14
N LEU A 119 5.97 -8.95 10.94
CA LEU A 119 4.54 -8.72 10.97
C LEU A 119 3.99 -8.93 9.56
N MET A 120 2.91 -9.69 9.43
CA MET A 120 2.20 -9.85 8.16
C MET A 120 0.84 -9.15 8.24
N GLY A 121 0.61 -8.20 7.35
CA GLY A 121 -0.53 -7.28 7.35
C GLY A 121 -0.26 -6.01 8.16
N PRO A 122 -1.29 -5.16 8.36
CA PRO A 122 -2.62 -5.25 7.74
C PRO A 122 -2.60 -4.88 6.25
N SER A 123 -3.69 -5.19 5.54
CA SER A 123 -3.85 -4.80 4.12
C SER A 123 -4.40 -3.38 3.94
N CYS A 124 -5.16 -2.84 4.90
CA CYS A 124 -5.66 -1.47 4.83
C CYS A 124 -4.51 -0.46 4.96
N THR A 125 -4.51 0.56 4.10
CA THR A 125 -3.43 1.57 4.08
C THR A 125 -3.38 2.37 5.37
N TYR A 126 -4.52 2.82 5.92
CA TYR A 126 -4.52 3.63 7.14
C TYR A 126 -4.00 2.87 8.36
N SER A 127 -4.42 1.62 8.56
CA SER A 127 -3.85 0.78 9.63
C SER A 127 -2.36 0.59 9.47
N THR A 128 -1.90 0.25 8.26
CA THR A 128 -0.47 0.02 7.98
C THR A 128 0.36 1.26 8.26
N PHE A 129 -0.13 2.41 7.77
CA PHE A 129 0.53 3.68 8.00
C PHE A 129 0.66 3.99 9.48
N GLN A 130 -0.40 3.72 10.27
CA GLN A 130 -0.36 3.96 11.69
C GLN A 130 0.57 3.02 12.44
N MET A 131 0.68 1.76 12.00
CA MET A 131 1.68 0.83 12.54
C MET A 131 3.11 1.27 12.26
N TYR A 132 3.35 1.89 11.10
CA TYR A 132 4.67 2.42 10.77
C TYR A 132 5.01 3.71 11.55
N LEU A 133 4.02 4.55 11.86
CA LEU A 133 4.25 5.78 12.62
C LEU A 133 4.63 5.52 14.09
N ASP A 134 4.28 4.36 14.62
CA ASP A 134 4.69 3.96 15.96
C ASP A 134 6.18 3.58 15.97
N THR A 135 7.01 4.49 16.50
CA THR A 135 8.47 4.38 16.50
C THR A 135 8.99 3.20 17.31
N ASP A 136 8.17 2.61 18.19
CA ASP A 136 8.53 1.43 18.96
C ASP A 136 8.48 0.15 18.12
N LEU A 137 7.91 0.21 16.92
CA LEU A 137 7.81 -0.90 15.97
C LEU A 137 8.70 -0.74 14.73
N ASN A 138 10.02 -0.65 14.91
CA ASN A 138 10.96 -0.78 13.80
C ASN A 138 11.15 -2.23 13.32
N TYR A 139 10.03 -2.93 13.04
CA TYR A 139 10.04 -4.34 12.65
C TYR A 139 9.77 -4.50 11.15
N PRO A 140 10.32 -5.55 10.53
CA PRO A 140 9.93 -5.94 9.18
C PRO A 140 8.43 -6.22 9.12
N MET A 141 7.76 -5.61 8.13
CA MET A 141 6.36 -5.79 7.83
C MET A 141 6.20 -6.27 6.38
N ILE A 142 5.31 -7.22 6.17
CA ILE A 142 4.90 -7.68 4.84
C ILE A 142 3.40 -7.42 4.71
N SER A 143 2.99 -6.63 3.73
CA SER A 143 1.57 -6.37 3.47
C SER A 143 1.16 -6.84 2.09
N ALA A 144 -0.01 -7.48 2.01
CA ALA A 144 -0.68 -7.78 0.74
C ALA A 144 -1.61 -6.64 0.28
N GLY A 145 -1.42 -5.42 0.79
CA GLY A 145 -2.17 -4.23 0.40
C GLY A 145 -1.34 -2.96 0.61
N SER A 146 -1.87 -2.02 1.39
CA SER A 146 -1.20 -0.76 1.75
C SER A 146 -0.83 0.05 0.49
N PHE A 147 -1.80 0.18 -0.41
CA PHE A 147 -1.63 0.71 -1.75
C PHE A 147 -1.28 2.20 -1.79
N GLY A 148 -1.66 2.96 -0.75
CA GLY A 148 -1.50 4.41 -0.73
C GLY A 148 -0.05 4.89 -0.70
N LEU A 149 0.15 6.11 -1.20
CA LEU A 149 1.45 6.78 -1.27
C LEU A 149 2.09 7.01 0.11
N SER A 150 1.30 7.07 1.18
CA SER A 150 1.80 7.22 2.55
C SER A 150 2.68 6.06 3.01
N CYS A 151 2.51 4.88 2.40
CA CYS A 151 3.28 3.66 2.67
C CYS A 151 4.47 3.49 1.70
N ASP A 152 4.78 4.48 0.88
CA ASP A 152 5.94 4.44 -0.01
C ASP A 152 7.27 4.70 0.73
N TYR A 153 8.34 4.07 0.22
CA TYR A 153 9.72 4.25 0.68
C TYR A 153 9.92 3.96 2.17
N LYS A 154 9.10 3.07 2.73
CA LYS A 154 9.23 2.60 4.10
C LYS A 154 10.18 1.40 4.12
N GLU A 155 11.37 1.59 4.68
CA GLU A 155 12.47 0.62 4.64
C GLU A 155 12.07 -0.76 5.19
N THR A 156 11.24 -0.79 6.22
CA THR A 156 10.79 -2.01 6.87
C THR A 156 9.50 -2.59 6.29
N LEU A 157 8.86 -1.95 5.30
CA LEU A 157 7.59 -2.42 4.72
C LEU A 157 7.80 -2.99 3.32
N THR A 158 7.58 -4.28 3.18
CA THR A 158 7.48 -4.96 1.89
C THR A 158 6.01 -5.09 1.50
N ARG A 159 5.64 -4.60 0.32
CA ARG A 159 4.29 -4.79 -0.25
C ARG A 159 4.33 -5.84 -1.34
N LEU A 160 3.45 -6.83 -1.24
CA LEU A 160 3.35 -7.93 -2.20
C LEU A 160 2.54 -7.52 -3.44
N MET A 161 1.50 -6.73 -3.26
CA MET A 161 0.67 -6.22 -4.35
C MET A 161 1.19 -4.87 -4.89
N SER A 162 0.85 -4.58 -6.15
CA SER A 162 1.28 -3.37 -6.85
C SER A 162 0.74 -2.10 -6.15
N PRO A 163 1.61 -1.23 -5.61
CA PRO A 163 1.15 -0.01 -4.96
C PRO A 163 0.76 1.07 -5.97
N ALA A 164 -0.01 2.06 -5.53
CA ALA A 164 -0.53 3.14 -6.39
C ALA A 164 0.57 3.90 -7.14
N ARG A 165 1.75 4.02 -6.53
CA ARG A 165 2.93 4.61 -7.17
C ARG A 165 3.29 3.90 -8.48
N LYS A 166 3.23 2.57 -8.53
CA LYS A 166 3.60 1.81 -9.73
C LYS A 166 2.63 2.08 -10.88
N LEU A 167 1.33 2.15 -10.58
CA LEU A 167 0.30 2.55 -11.56
C LEU A 167 0.61 3.93 -12.12
N MET A 168 0.79 4.93 -11.26
CA MET A 168 1.10 6.29 -11.68
C MET A 168 2.31 6.37 -12.61
N TYR A 169 3.42 5.68 -12.28
CA TYR A 169 4.61 5.65 -13.11
C TYR A 169 4.34 4.99 -14.45
N PHE A 170 3.66 3.84 -14.44
CA PHE A 170 3.24 3.16 -15.65
C PHE A 170 2.40 4.08 -16.55
N LEU A 171 1.44 4.82 -16.00
CA LEU A 171 0.65 5.77 -16.78
C LEU A 171 1.55 6.86 -17.36
N VAL A 172 2.33 7.57 -16.56
CA VAL A 172 3.19 8.65 -17.11
C VAL A 172 4.14 8.13 -18.21
N ASP A 173 4.79 7.00 -17.98
CA ASP A 173 5.73 6.42 -18.94
C ASP A 173 5.02 5.97 -20.23
N PHE A 174 3.87 5.30 -20.11
CA PHE A 174 3.03 4.93 -21.26
C PHE A 174 2.52 6.16 -22.04
N TRP A 175 2.15 7.24 -21.33
CA TRP A 175 1.67 8.48 -21.93
C TRP A 175 2.76 9.18 -22.75
N LYS A 176 4.03 9.06 -22.37
CA LYS A 176 5.17 9.60 -23.12
C LYS A 176 5.41 8.86 -24.44
N VAL A 177 5.21 7.54 -24.47
CA VAL A 177 5.48 6.70 -25.65
C VAL A 177 4.46 6.97 -26.76
N ASN A 178 4.93 7.29 -27.97
CA ASN A 178 4.08 7.69 -29.11
C ASN A 178 4.35 6.87 -30.38
N ASN A 179 4.96 5.70 -30.24
CA ASN A 179 5.34 4.82 -31.36
C ASN A 179 4.36 3.67 -31.59
N PHE A 180 3.20 3.67 -30.92
CA PHE A 180 2.17 2.64 -31.10
C PHE A 180 1.17 3.04 -32.20
N PRO A 181 0.68 2.09 -33.02
CA PRO A 181 -0.29 2.38 -34.08
C PRO A 181 -1.58 3.06 -33.60
N PHE A 182 -2.01 2.74 -32.38
CA PHE A 182 -3.22 3.28 -31.74
C PHE A 182 -2.95 4.51 -30.85
N LYS A 183 -1.68 4.90 -30.69
CA LYS A 183 -1.26 6.05 -29.88
C LYS A 183 -0.08 6.76 -30.59
N PRO A 184 -0.35 7.46 -31.71
CA PRO A 184 0.68 8.13 -32.49
C PRO A 184 1.21 9.42 -31.85
N PHE A 185 0.61 9.88 -30.74
CA PHE A 185 1.01 11.09 -30.03
C PHE A 185 1.20 10.81 -28.54
N SER A 186 2.07 11.60 -27.91
CA SER A 186 2.19 11.60 -26.45
C SER A 186 0.95 12.23 -25.85
N TRP A 187 0.48 11.70 -24.74
CA TRP A 187 -0.67 12.23 -24.01
C TRP A 187 -0.13 12.98 -22.78
N ASN A 188 -0.72 14.13 -22.46
CA ASN A 188 -0.36 14.90 -21.25
C ASN A 188 -1.56 15.57 -20.59
N THR A 189 -2.77 15.23 -21.02
CA THR A 189 -4.02 15.68 -20.42
C THR A 189 -4.86 14.46 -20.05
N ALA A 190 -5.63 14.53 -18.95
CA ALA A 190 -6.56 13.45 -18.58
C ALA A 190 -7.72 13.96 -17.72
N TYR A 191 -8.84 13.26 -17.79
CA TYR A 191 -9.84 13.24 -16.73
C TYR A 191 -9.65 12.00 -15.86
N VAL A 192 -9.94 12.09 -14.57
CA VAL A 192 -9.88 10.95 -13.65
C VAL A 192 -11.22 10.84 -12.93
N PHE A 193 -11.93 9.73 -13.14
CA PHE A 193 -13.19 9.47 -12.44
C PHE A 193 -12.91 8.84 -11.08
N LYS A 194 -13.46 9.45 -10.03
CA LYS A 194 -13.36 8.98 -8.64
C LYS A 194 -14.62 9.37 -7.90
N ASN A 195 -15.46 8.38 -7.61
CA ASN A 195 -16.64 8.55 -6.78
C ASN A 195 -16.28 8.29 -5.30
N SER A 196 -17.23 7.82 -4.50
CA SER A 196 -17.00 7.52 -3.08
C SER A 196 -17.32 6.08 -2.73
N THR A 197 -17.51 5.21 -3.73
CA THR A 197 -17.94 3.81 -3.56
C THR A 197 -16.87 2.82 -4.03
N GLU A 198 -15.65 3.28 -4.28
CA GLU A 198 -14.54 2.43 -4.71
C GLU A 198 -14.08 1.48 -3.63
N SER A 199 -13.61 0.31 -4.07
CA SER A 199 -12.80 -0.59 -3.28
C SER A 199 -11.53 0.09 -2.75
N GLU A 200 -10.91 -0.51 -1.72
CA GLU A 200 -9.71 0.03 -1.07
C GLU A 200 -8.57 0.29 -2.07
N ASP A 201 -8.28 -0.64 -2.97
CA ASP A 201 -7.26 -0.51 -4.01
C ASP A 201 -7.57 0.63 -4.99
N CYS A 202 -8.78 0.65 -5.56
CA CYS A 202 -9.20 1.70 -6.47
C CYS A 202 -9.18 3.09 -5.82
N PHE A 203 -9.63 3.20 -4.56
CA PHE A 203 -9.54 4.43 -3.81
C PHE A 203 -8.10 4.95 -3.76
N TRP A 204 -7.11 4.11 -3.43
CA TRP A 204 -5.72 4.54 -3.33
C TRP A 204 -5.06 4.80 -4.67
N TYR A 205 -5.41 4.04 -5.71
CA TYR A 205 -4.98 4.27 -7.09
C TYR A 205 -5.42 5.64 -7.59
N LEU A 206 -6.72 5.94 -7.48
CA LEU A 206 -7.26 7.21 -7.91
C LEU A 206 -6.78 8.37 -7.02
N ASN A 207 -6.58 8.16 -5.71
CA ASN A 207 -5.94 9.14 -4.84
C ASN A 207 -4.52 9.49 -5.28
N ALA A 208 -3.73 8.51 -5.74
CA ALA A 208 -2.39 8.79 -6.24
C ALA A 208 -2.41 9.63 -7.53
N LEU A 209 -3.39 9.42 -8.40
CA LEU A 209 -3.60 10.25 -9.59
C LEU A 209 -4.14 11.65 -9.22
N GLU A 210 -4.91 11.76 -8.14
CA GLU A 210 -5.46 13.01 -7.64
C GLU A 210 -4.40 13.90 -6.95
N ALA A 211 -3.50 13.31 -6.18
CA ALA A 211 -2.56 14.05 -5.34
C ALA A 211 -1.66 15.00 -6.16
N GLY A 212 -1.70 16.31 -5.86
CA GLY A 212 -0.96 17.32 -6.63
C GLY A 212 0.57 17.16 -6.63
N VAL A 213 1.11 16.52 -5.59
CA VAL A 213 2.55 16.22 -5.46
C VAL A 213 2.97 14.92 -6.16
N SER A 214 2.02 14.20 -6.76
CA SER A 214 2.30 12.92 -7.42
C SER A 214 2.96 13.14 -8.77
N TYR A 215 3.78 12.19 -9.20
CA TYR A 215 4.43 12.21 -10.52
C TYR A 215 3.42 12.38 -11.66
N PHE A 216 2.25 11.74 -11.55
CA PHE A 216 1.15 11.92 -12.51
C PHE A 216 0.72 13.39 -12.62
N SER A 217 0.42 14.02 -11.49
CA SER A 217 -0.03 15.41 -11.47
C SER A 217 1.03 16.42 -11.91
N GLN A 218 2.31 16.12 -11.68
CA GLN A 218 3.42 17.00 -12.05
C GLN A 218 3.72 16.96 -13.56
N GLU A 219 3.47 15.83 -14.21
CA GLU A 219 3.83 15.61 -15.61
C GLU A 219 2.69 15.95 -16.58
N LEU A 220 1.43 15.91 -16.11
CA LEU A 220 0.28 16.29 -16.91
C LEU A 220 0.14 17.81 -16.98
N SER A 221 -0.09 18.34 -18.18
CA SER A 221 -0.42 19.76 -18.40
C SER A 221 -1.86 20.10 -18.01
N PHE A 222 -2.75 19.09 -18.01
CA PHE A 222 -4.12 19.22 -17.54
C PHE A 222 -4.58 17.93 -16.86
N LYS A 223 -5.24 18.09 -15.70
CA LYS A 223 -5.92 17.00 -15.00
C LYS A 223 -7.15 17.55 -14.30
N GLU A 224 -8.27 16.86 -14.45
CA GLU A 224 -9.50 17.18 -13.71
C GLU A 224 -10.13 15.92 -13.13
N MET A 225 -10.60 16.03 -11.88
CA MET A 225 -11.27 14.93 -11.17
C MET A 225 -12.78 15.01 -11.41
N LEU A 226 -13.36 13.93 -11.93
CA LEU A 226 -14.80 13.77 -12.11
C LEU A 226 -15.34 12.98 -10.92
N ARG A 227 -16.23 13.60 -10.14
CA ARG A 227 -16.74 13.05 -8.87
C ARG A 227 -18.13 12.44 -8.97
N GLY A 228 -18.91 12.88 -9.95
CA GLY A 228 -20.27 12.43 -10.18
C GLY A 228 -20.41 11.75 -11.52
N ASP A 229 -21.32 10.78 -11.59
CA ASP A 229 -21.68 10.09 -12.82
C ASP A 229 -22.18 11.08 -13.88
N ASP A 230 -22.85 12.15 -13.47
CA ASP A 230 -23.27 13.26 -14.32
C ASP A 230 -22.07 14.00 -14.93
N GLN A 231 -21.03 14.28 -14.15
CA GLN A 231 -19.80 14.90 -14.65
C GLN A 231 -19.10 13.99 -15.67
N PHE A 232 -19.01 12.69 -15.37
CA PHE A 232 -18.47 11.71 -16.31
C PHE A 232 -19.25 11.70 -17.62
N GLN A 233 -20.57 11.59 -17.55
CA GLN A 233 -21.45 11.57 -18.72
C GLN A 233 -21.39 12.87 -19.51
N ASN A 234 -21.31 14.02 -18.84
CA ASN A 234 -21.19 15.32 -19.50
C ASN A 234 -19.88 15.40 -20.30
N ILE A 235 -18.76 14.95 -19.74
CA ILE A 235 -17.47 14.93 -20.45
C ILE A 235 -17.49 14.00 -21.66
N LEU A 236 -18.19 12.86 -21.59
CA LEU A 236 -18.33 11.96 -22.75
C LEU A 236 -19.04 12.62 -23.94
N MET A 237 -19.91 13.60 -23.68
CA MET A 237 -20.72 14.27 -24.71
C MET A 237 -20.17 15.65 -25.10
N ASP A 238 -19.25 16.21 -24.32
CA ASP A 238 -18.71 17.55 -24.54
C ASP A 238 -17.73 17.58 -25.72
N GLN A 239 -18.08 18.35 -26.74
CA GLN A 239 -17.25 18.57 -27.93
C GLN A 239 -16.06 19.52 -27.66
N ASN A 240 -16.09 20.26 -26.55
CA ASN A 240 -15.03 21.19 -26.12
C ASN A 240 -14.21 20.66 -24.93
N ARG A 241 -14.28 19.35 -24.67
CA ARG A 241 -13.48 18.69 -23.62
C ARG A 241 -11.99 18.96 -23.79
N LYS A 242 -11.28 19.09 -22.67
CA LYS A 242 -9.83 19.42 -22.64
C LYS A 242 -8.93 18.19 -22.79
N SER A 243 -9.51 17.00 -22.69
CA SER A 243 -8.83 15.73 -22.89
C SER A 243 -9.79 14.69 -23.46
N ASN A 244 -9.23 13.76 -24.23
CA ASN A 244 -9.92 12.57 -24.70
C ASN A 244 -9.63 11.34 -23.84
N VAL A 245 -8.71 11.44 -22.88
CA VAL A 245 -8.30 10.31 -22.02
C VAL A 245 -9.02 10.41 -20.70
N ILE A 246 -9.74 9.35 -20.33
CA ILE A 246 -10.46 9.26 -19.06
C ILE A 246 -9.97 8.02 -18.32
N VAL A 247 -9.39 8.21 -17.14
CA VAL A 247 -8.95 7.11 -16.27
C VAL A 247 -10.06 6.78 -15.28
N VAL A 248 -10.42 5.51 -15.19
CA VAL A 248 -11.45 4.96 -14.30
C VAL A 248 -10.87 3.74 -13.60
N CYS A 249 -11.30 3.44 -12.38
CA CYS A 249 -10.94 2.20 -11.69
C CYS A 249 -12.20 1.40 -11.37
N GLY A 250 -12.15 0.08 -11.55
CA GLY A 250 -13.28 -0.82 -11.38
C GLY A 250 -13.30 -1.90 -12.46
N THR A 251 -14.50 -2.34 -12.82
CA THR A 251 -14.72 -3.40 -13.82
C THR A 251 -15.31 -2.88 -15.14
N PRO A 252 -15.37 -3.69 -16.20
CA PRO A 252 -16.13 -3.36 -17.41
C PRO A 252 -17.60 -3.00 -17.14
N GLU A 253 -18.24 -3.60 -16.13
CA GLU A 253 -19.61 -3.27 -15.70
C GLU A 253 -19.68 -1.85 -15.12
N THR A 254 -18.62 -1.40 -14.45
CA THR A 254 -18.53 -0.03 -13.93
C THR A 254 -18.63 0.98 -15.08
N ILE A 255 -17.88 0.75 -16.16
CA ILE A 255 -17.94 1.59 -17.38
C ILE A 255 -19.31 1.51 -18.04
N SER A 256 -19.85 0.29 -18.16
CA SER A 256 -21.16 0.07 -18.79
C SER A 256 -22.27 0.81 -18.05
N SER A 257 -22.24 0.80 -16.72
CA SER A 257 -23.18 1.53 -15.85
C SER A 257 -23.03 3.06 -16.00
N LEU A 258 -21.80 3.58 -15.94
CA LEU A 258 -21.53 5.01 -16.06
C LEU A 258 -21.91 5.56 -17.44
N LYS A 259 -21.59 4.82 -18.51
CA LYS A 259 -21.89 5.19 -19.89
C LYS A 259 -23.39 5.10 -20.19
N GLY A 260 -24.02 3.99 -19.77
CA GLY A 260 -25.35 3.59 -20.23
C GLY A 260 -25.40 3.41 -21.75
N ASP A 261 -26.56 3.70 -22.34
CA ASP A 261 -26.81 3.55 -23.79
C ASP A 261 -26.21 4.67 -24.66
N ARG A 262 -25.43 5.59 -24.06
CA ARG A 262 -24.89 6.75 -24.77
C ARG A 262 -23.86 6.34 -25.81
N VAL A 263 -23.95 6.95 -26.99
CA VAL A 263 -22.93 6.84 -28.03
C VAL A 263 -21.74 7.71 -27.63
N VAL A 264 -20.58 7.08 -27.46
CA VAL A 264 -19.34 7.76 -27.09
C VAL A 264 -18.55 8.05 -28.36
N SER A 265 -17.96 9.24 -28.43
CA SER A 265 -17.12 9.64 -29.56
C SER A 265 -15.95 8.67 -29.75
N GLU A 266 -15.64 8.32 -31.00
CA GLU A 266 -14.61 7.31 -31.33
C GLU A 266 -13.19 7.71 -30.90
N ASP A 267 -12.96 9.00 -30.67
CA ASP A 267 -11.68 9.55 -30.25
C ASP A 267 -11.48 9.55 -28.72
N ILE A 268 -12.47 9.14 -27.94
CA ILE A 268 -12.36 8.99 -26.48
C ILE A 268 -11.67 7.67 -26.13
N VAL A 269 -10.68 7.76 -25.25
CA VAL A 269 -9.96 6.62 -24.68
C VAL A 269 -10.31 6.51 -23.21
N ILE A 270 -10.99 5.42 -22.83
CA ILE A 270 -11.23 5.08 -21.43
C ILE A 270 -10.19 4.05 -21.00
N ILE A 271 -9.40 4.40 -19.98
CA ILE A 271 -8.42 3.51 -19.37
C ILE A 271 -9.03 2.98 -18.09
N LEU A 272 -9.40 1.71 -18.12
CA LEU A 272 -9.90 0.99 -16.96
C LEU A 272 -8.72 0.40 -16.17
N VAL A 273 -8.58 0.85 -14.93
CA VAL A 273 -7.67 0.29 -13.95
C VAL A 273 -8.39 -0.86 -13.26
N ASP A 274 -8.03 -2.07 -13.67
CA ASP A 274 -8.57 -3.32 -13.14
C ASP A 274 -7.41 -4.29 -12.88
N LEU A 275 -6.82 -4.21 -11.68
CA LEU A 275 -5.56 -4.92 -11.38
C LEU A 275 -5.77 -6.21 -10.59
N PHE A 276 -6.89 -6.36 -9.88
CA PHE A 276 -7.08 -7.43 -8.89
C PHE A 276 -8.48 -8.07 -8.89
N GLN A 277 -9.34 -7.79 -9.87
CA GLN A 277 -10.63 -8.47 -10.01
C GLN A 277 -10.55 -9.70 -10.91
#